data_AF-A0A1X4HXU0-F1
#
_entry.id   AF-A0A1X4HXU0-F1
#
_cell.length_a   1.000
_cell.length_b   1.000
_cell.length_c   1.000
_cell.angle_alpha   90.00
_cell.angle_beta   90.00
_cell.angle_gamma   90.00
#
_symmetry.space_group_name_H-M   'P 1'
#
loop_
_entity.id
_entity.type
_entity.pdbx_description
1 polymer ?
#
loop_
_entity_poly.entity_id
_entity_poly.type
_entity_poly.pdbx_seq_one_letter_code
_entity_poly.pdbx_strand_id
1 'polypeptide(L)'
;PTLHHRRDGILPTIAAALSVRGATLTGTAARGDTPPALHPLVQDFLDTLTSDQRDRFTGRCAETILISRHITTADAARSKRAARRPMTNGEARKTLKHAKLTTRRIREDGDPLHGAYATPCRACTALIAHFGVRMVDPATNG
;
A
#
# COMPACT_ATOMS: atom_id res chain seq x y z
N PRO A 1 15.48 -29.86 23.84
CA PRO A 1 14.39 -29.18 23.11
C PRO A 1 14.86 -27.85 22.51
N THR A 2 15.10 -27.82 21.20
CA THR A 2 15.44 -26.60 20.47
C THR A 2 14.21 -25.71 20.39
N LEU A 3 14.21 -24.62 21.16
CA LEU A 3 13.23 -23.55 21.03
C LEU A 3 13.48 -22.85 19.69
N HIS A 4 12.77 -23.27 18.64
CA HIS A 4 12.59 -22.44 17.45
C HIS A 4 11.64 -21.31 17.82
N HIS A 5 12.18 -20.30 18.50
CA HIS A 5 11.52 -19.02 18.65
C HIS A 5 11.46 -18.41 17.25
N ARG A 6 10.42 -18.74 16.46
CA ARG A 6 10.14 -18.07 15.18
C ARG A 6 10.23 -16.57 15.43
N ARG A 7 11.15 -15.89 14.76
CA ARG A 7 11.28 -14.43 14.85
C ARG A 7 10.27 -13.76 13.91
N ASP A 8 9.08 -14.37 13.79
CA ASP A 8 7.92 -13.85 13.05
C ASP A 8 7.53 -12.44 13.54
N GLY A 9 7.93 -12.05 14.75
CA GLY A 9 7.71 -10.72 15.31
C GLY A 9 8.66 -9.61 14.84
N ILE A 10 9.78 -9.91 14.16
CA ILE A 10 10.80 -8.91 13.80
C ILE A 10 10.65 -8.44 12.35
N LEU A 11 10.38 -9.36 11.42
CA LEU A 11 10.26 -9.05 10.00
C LEU A 11 8.87 -8.46 9.69
N PRO A 12 8.77 -7.40 8.86
CA PRO A 12 7.47 -6.99 8.37
C PRO A 12 6.92 -8.12 7.49
N THR A 13 5.62 -8.35 7.49
CA THR A 13 5.04 -9.51 6.79
C THR A 13 5.07 -9.38 5.26
N ILE A 14 5.06 -8.14 4.76
CA ILE A 14 4.89 -7.78 3.34
C ILE A 14 5.76 -6.56 2.98
N ALA A 15 6.36 -6.59 1.79
CA ALA A 15 6.85 -5.42 1.06
C ALA A 15 6.02 -5.15 -0.19
N ALA A 16 5.95 -3.89 -0.60
CA ALA A 16 5.33 -3.46 -1.84
C ALA A 16 6.24 -2.53 -2.65
N ALA A 17 6.00 -2.50 -3.96
CA ALA A 17 6.54 -1.53 -4.88
C ALA A 17 5.40 -0.92 -5.71
N LEU A 18 5.37 0.41 -5.77
CA LEU A 18 4.43 1.21 -6.54
C LEU A 18 5.23 1.95 -7.63
N SER A 19 4.95 1.65 -8.88
CA SER A 19 5.54 2.34 -10.03
C SER A 19 4.53 3.29 -10.66
N VAL A 20 4.89 4.56 -10.82
CA VAL A 20 4.06 5.59 -11.43
C VAL A 20 4.91 6.42 -12.39
N ARG A 21 4.60 6.37 -13.69
CA ARG A 21 5.27 7.17 -14.75
C ARG A 21 6.81 7.15 -14.69
N GLY A 22 7.39 5.97 -14.42
CA GLY A 22 8.85 5.78 -14.36
C GLY A 22 9.47 6.01 -12.98
N ALA A 23 8.76 6.60 -12.02
CA ALA A 23 9.18 6.64 -10.61
C ALA A 23 8.71 5.36 -9.88
N THR A 24 9.55 4.84 -8.99
CA THR A 24 9.22 3.66 -8.16
C THR A 24 9.37 4.00 -6.70
N LEU A 25 8.30 3.82 -5.94
CA LEU A 25 8.28 3.89 -4.49
C LEU A 25 8.23 2.48 -3.92
N THR A 26 9.05 2.19 -2.93
CA THR A 26 9.05 0.90 -2.23
C THR A 26 8.85 1.09 -0.74
N GLY A 27 8.23 0.12 -0.09
CA GLY A 27 7.98 0.18 1.35
C GLY A 27 7.53 -1.15 1.91
N THR A 28 7.59 -1.26 3.23
CA THR A 28 7.07 -2.40 3.98
C THR A 28 5.81 -2.00 4.73
N ALA A 29 5.03 -2.99 5.17
CA ALA A 29 3.92 -2.74 6.08
C ALA A 29 4.42 -2.04 7.36
N ALA A 30 3.60 -1.13 7.90
CA ALA A 30 3.91 -0.46 9.16
C ALA A 30 3.93 -1.46 10.31
N ARG A 31 4.86 -1.25 11.26
CA ARG A 31 4.98 -2.05 12.49
C ARG A 31 4.58 -1.22 13.70
N GLY A 32 4.19 -1.92 14.77
CA GLY A 32 3.77 -1.32 16.04
C GLY A 32 2.29 -0.93 16.05
N ASP A 33 1.83 -0.43 17.21
CA ASP A 33 0.41 -0.10 17.45
C ASP A 33 0.03 1.30 16.96
N THR A 34 0.99 2.15 16.60
CA THR A 34 0.70 3.49 16.06
C THR A 34 0.29 3.40 14.59
N PRO A 35 -0.91 3.86 14.20
CA PRO A 35 -1.32 3.92 12.80
C PRO A 35 -0.38 4.83 11.98
N PRO A 36 -0.04 4.50 10.73
CA PRO A 36 0.71 5.41 9.88
C PRO A 36 -0.10 6.67 9.60
N ALA A 37 0.58 7.82 9.47
CA ALA A 37 -0.06 9.05 9.01
C ALA A 37 -0.42 8.91 7.51
N LEU A 38 -1.72 8.76 7.23
CA LEU A 38 -2.25 8.62 5.87
C LEU A 38 -2.76 9.96 5.33
N HIS A 39 -2.78 10.08 4.00
CA HIS A 39 -3.39 11.20 3.30
C HIS A 39 -4.91 11.22 3.58
N PRO A 40 -5.54 12.38 3.78
CA PRO A 40 -6.97 12.46 4.10
C PRO A 40 -7.86 11.66 3.15
N LEU A 41 -7.68 11.79 1.82
CA LEU A 41 -8.45 11.00 0.85
C LEU A 41 -8.32 9.47 1.00
N VAL A 42 -7.18 8.98 1.47
CA VAL A 42 -6.97 7.55 1.73
C VAL A 42 -7.65 7.18 3.04
N GLN A 43 -7.50 7.99 4.08
CA GLN A 43 -8.14 7.79 5.37
C GLN A 43 -9.67 7.79 5.22
N ASP A 44 -10.25 8.80 4.57
CA ASP A 44 -11.68 8.92 4.29
C ASP A 44 -12.21 7.68 3.57
N PHE A 45 -11.48 7.17 2.58
CA PHE A 45 -11.88 5.94 1.89
C PHE A 45 -11.86 4.73 2.83
N LEU A 46 -10.81 4.55 3.63
CA LEU A 46 -10.73 3.43 4.58
C LEU A 46 -11.83 3.51 5.63
N ASP A 47 -12.21 4.71 6.06
CA ASP A 47 -13.28 4.92 7.03
C ASP A 47 -14.67 4.59 6.47
N THR A 48 -14.83 4.63 5.14
CA THR A 48 -16.07 4.20 4.46
C THR A 48 -16.20 2.68 4.29
N LEU A 49 -15.12 1.91 4.48
CA LEU A 49 -15.16 0.46 4.30
C LEU A 49 -16.08 -0.19 5.33
N THR A 50 -16.90 -1.13 4.90
CA THR A 50 -17.72 -1.96 5.79
C THR A 50 -16.88 -3.07 6.42
N SER A 51 -17.39 -3.69 7.50
CA SER A 51 -16.65 -4.71 8.26
C SER A 51 -16.19 -5.91 7.41
N ASP A 52 -16.92 -6.27 6.36
CA ASP A 52 -16.55 -7.36 5.42
C ASP A 52 -15.36 -7.02 4.51
N GLN A 53 -15.04 -5.72 4.39
CA GLN A 53 -13.90 -5.22 3.62
C GLN A 53 -12.68 -4.91 4.50
N ARG A 54 -12.85 -4.88 5.83
CA ARG A 54 -11.78 -4.58 6.78
C ARG A 54 -11.08 -5.86 7.25
N ASP A 55 -9.75 -5.79 7.31
CA ASP A 55 -8.89 -6.75 7.99
C ASP A 55 -8.38 -6.18 9.32
N ARG A 56 -7.83 -7.02 10.21
CA ARG A 56 -7.26 -6.62 11.51
C ARG A 56 -6.21 -5.51 11.38
N PHE A 57 -5.48 -5.49 10.27
CA PHE A 57 -4.40 -4.53 10.02
C PHE A 57 -4.75 -3.48 8.96
N THR A 58 -6.04 -3.20 8.73
CA THR A 58 -6.52 -2.18 7.78
C THR A 58 -5.78 -0.86 7.99
N GLY A 59 -5.29 -0.27 6.90
CA GLY A 59 -4.56 1.01 6.93
C GLY A 59 -3.05 0.91 7.18
N ARG A 60 -2.53 -0.27 7.56
CA ARG A 60 -1.09 -0.46 7.85
C ARG A 60 -0.32 -1.18 6.74
N CYS A 61 -1.03 -1.67 5.74
CA CYS A 61 -0.48 -2.41 4.61
C CYS A 61 0.49 -1.54 3.80
N ALA A 62 1.50 -2.16 3.21
CA ALA A 62 2.52 -1.46 2.41
C ALA A 62 1.86 -0.73 1.22
N GLU A 63 0.82 -1.33 0.64
CA GLU A 63 0.04 -0.80 -0.47
C GLU A 63 -0.63 0.52 -0.11
N THR A 64 -1.33 0.55 1.02
CA THR A 64 -1.98 1.76 1.55
C THR A 64 -0.96 2.86 1.78
N ILE A 65 0.17 2.53 2.43
CA ILE A 65 1.22 3.50 2.75
C ILE A 65 1.81 4.09 1.47
N LEU A 66 2.09 3.27 0.46
CA LEU A 66 2.67 3.73 -0.80
C LEU A 66 1.70 4.60 -1.61
N ILE A 67 0.43 4.20 -1.72
CA ILE A 67 -0.61 5.00 -2.38
C ILE A 67 -0.75 6.35 -1.66
N SER A 68 -0.86 6.32 -0.33
CA SER A 68 -0.96 7.51 0.50
C SER A 68 0.23 8.45 0.31
N ARG A 69 1.46 7.93 0.37
CA ARG A 69 2.68 8.74 0.18
C ARG A 69 2.70 9.39 -1.20
N HIS A 70 2.38 8.64 -2.25
CA HIS A 70 2.31 9.19 -3.61
C HIS A 70 1.29 10.34 -3.72
N ILE A 71 0.09 10.15 -3.15
CA ILE A 71 -0.95 11.19 -3.15
C ILE A 71 -0.48 12.41 -2.35
N THR A 72 0.09 12.23 -1.15
CA THR A 72 0.63 13.33 -0.34
C THR A 72 1.71 14.12 -1.08
N THR A 73 2.65 13.43 -1.73
CA THR A 73 3.70 14.11 -2.52
C THR A 73 3.09 14.88 -3.69
N ALA A 74 2.11 14.30 -4.39
CA ALA A 74 1.44 14.98 -5.49
C ALA A 74 0.57 16.16 -5.04
N ASP A 75 -0.07 16.05 -3.88
CA ASP A 75 -0.85 17.13 -3.25
C ASP A 75 0.06 18.31 -2.90
N ALA A 76 1.18 18.04 -2.23
CA ALA A 76 2.18 19.05 -1.89
C ALA A 76 2.80 19.74 -3.11
N ALA A 77 2.85 19.06 -4.26
CA ALA A 77 3.37 19.61 -5.52
C ALA A 77 2.33 20.43 -6.31
N ARG A 78 1.08 20.55 -5.84
CA ARG A 78 0.05 21.34 -6.54
C ARG A 78 0.39 22.83 -6.54
N SER A 79 -0.02 23.53 -7.60
CA SER A 79 0.17 24.98 -7.70
C SER A 79 -0.50 25.73 -6.54
N LYS A 80 0.01 26.93 -6.18
CA LYS A 80 -0.58 27.78 -5.13
C LYS A 80 -2.09 28.02 -5.30
N ARG A 81 -2.58 28.10 -6.55
CA ARG A 81 -4.02 28.28 -6.82
C ARG A 81 -4.81 27.00 -6.52
N ALA A 82 -4.29 25.84 -6.94
CA ALA A 82 -4.93 24.55 -6.72
C ALA A 82 -4.91 24.14 -5.23
N ALA A 83 -3.80 24.40 -4.53
CA ALA A 83 -3.63 24.11 -3.12
C ALA A 83 -4.59 24.88 -2.18
N ARG A 84 -5.30 25.90 -2.68
CA ARG A 84 -6.36 26.59 -1.92
C ARG A 84 -7.57 25.71 -1.61
N ARG A 85 -7.73 24.61 -2.34
CA ARG A 85 -8.81 23.64 -2.10
C ARG A 85 -8.21 22.27 -1.76
N PRO A 86 -8.86 21.49 -0.89
CA PRO A 86 -8.48 20.10 -0.67
C PRO A 86 -8.38 19.34 -1.98
N MET A 87 -7.39 18.45 -2.09
CA MET A 87 -7.26 17.57 -3.23
C MET A 87 -8.50 16.69 -3.36
N THR A 88 -8.98 16.50 -4.59
CA THR A 88 -10.15 15.66 -4.88
C THR A 88 -9.74 14.23 -5.23
N ASN A 89 -10.67 13.27 -5.07
CA ASN A 89 -10.46 11.90 -5.55
C ASN A 89 -10.14 11.83 -7.04
N GLY A 90 -10.72 12.71 -7.87
CA GLY A 90 -10.42 12.78 -9.31
C GLY A 90 -8.97 13.21 -9.59
N GLU A 91 -8.46 14.21 -8.86
CA GLU A 91 -7.05 14.60 -8.94
C GLU A 91 -6.14 13.47 -8.48
N ALA A 92 -6.47 12.79 -7.38
CA ALA A 92 -5.68 11.67 -6.87
C ALA A 92 -5.60 10.50 -7.86
N ARG A 93 -6.72 10.13 -8.50
CA ARG A 93 -6.71 9.14 -9.59
C ARG A 93 -5.85 9.58 -10.77
N LYS A 94 -5.85 10.88 -11.10
CA LYS A 94 -5.02 11.41 -12.19
C LYS A 94 -3.53 11.31 -11.90
N THR A 95 -3.11 11.50 -10.65
CA THR A 95 -1.69 11.35 -10.25
C THR A 95 -1.26 9.90 -10.25
N LEU A 96 -2.19 8.96 -10.01
CA LEU A 96 -1.97 7.51 -10.07
C LEU A 96 -2.27 6.88 -11.45
N LYS A 97 -2.50 7.69 -12.48
CA LYS A 97 -2.80 7.19 -13.83
C LYS A 97 -1.66 6.28 -14.32
N HIS A 98 -2.01 5.07 -14.76
CA HIS A 98 -1.08 4.01 -15.20
C HIS A 98 -0.15 3.48 -14.09
N ALA A 99 -0.49 3.73 -12.81
CA ALA A 99 0.25 3.16 -11.70
C ALA A 99 0.16 1.63 -11.70
N LYS A 100 1.27 0.99 -11.37
CA LYS A 100 1.38 -0.45 -11.18
C LYS A 100 1.85 -0.73 -9.76
N LEU A 101 1.24 -1.69 -9.10
CA LEU A 101 1.60 -2.08 -7.74
C LEU A 101 1.88 -3.59 -7.68
N THR A 102 2.92 -3.96 -6.95
CA THR A 102 3.23 -5.36 -6.65
C THR A 102 3.62 -5.52 -5.18
N THR A 103 3.39 -6.71 -4.65
CA THR A 103 3.50 -7.06 -3.24
C THR A 103 4.18 -8.40 -3.08
N ARG A 104 5.13 -8.49 -2.16
CA ARG A 104 5.91 -9.71 -1.88
C ARG A 104 5.88 -10.05 -0.41
N ARG A 105 5.83 -11.35 -0.10
CA ARG A 105 5.99 -11.85 1.28
C ARG A 105 7.44 -11.67 1.71
N ILE A 106 7.63 -11.15 2.92
CA ILE A 106 8.92 -11.19 3.60
C ILE A 106 8.82 -12.29 4.66
N ARG A 107 9.74 -13.24 4.62
CA ARG A 107 9.87 -14.37 5.54
C ARG A 107 11.32 -14.54 5.98
N GLU A 108 11.57 -15.40 6.95
CA GLU A 108 12.94 -15.74 7.35
C GLU A 108 13.71 -16.40 6.19
N ASP A 109 15.04 -16.39 6.28
CA ASP A 109 15.88 -17.05 5.29
C ASP A 109 15.58 -18.55 5.24
N GLY A 110 15.53 -19.11 4.03
CA GLY A 110 15.13 -20.50 3.78
C GLY A 110 13.61 -20.77 3.75
N ASP A 111 12.74 -19.79 4.03
CA ASP A 111 11.29 -19.96 3.83
C ASP A 111 10.97 -19.89 2.32
N PRO A 112 10.38 -20.95 1.73
CA PRO A 112 10.09 -21.00 0.29
C PRO A 112 9.05 -19.96 -0.17
N LEU A 113 8.29 -19.37 0.76
CA LEU A 113 7.34 -18.30 0.47
C LEU A 113 7.98 -16.92 0.47
N HIS A 114 9.24 -16.78 0.89
CA HIS A 114 9.95 -15.51 0.81
C HIS A 114 10.00 -15.02 -0.64
N GLY A 115 9.68 -13.74 -0.87
CA GLY A 115 9.69 -13.15 -2.21
C GLY A 115 8.52 -13.57 -3.11
N ALA A 116 7.69 -14.53 -2.70
CA ALA A 116 6.49 -14.90 -3.43
C ALA A 116 5.47 -13.75 -3.46
N TYR A 117 4.69 -13.66 -4.53
CA TYR A 117 3.62 -12.66 -4.64
C TYR A 117 2.62 -12.83 -3.50
N ALA A 118 2.27 -11.71 -2.87
CA ALA A 118 1.28 -11.66 -1.81
C ALA A 118 0.02 -10.96 -2.32
N THR A 119 -1.11 -11.65 -2.28
CA THR A 119 -2.41 -11.04 -2.59
C THR A 119 -2.70 -9.91 -1.59
N PRO A 120 -3.09 -8.72 -2.06
CA PRO A 120 -3.50 -7.63 -1.17
C PRO A 120 -4.66 -8.06 -0.28
N CYS A 121 -4.74 -7.49 0.93
CA CYS A 121 -5.90 -7.70 1.80
C CYS A 121 -7.17 -7.10 1.18
N ARG A 122 -8.34 -7.40 1.75
CA ARG A 122 -9.64 -6.93 1.24
C ARG A 122 -9.71 -5.40 1.13
N ALA A 123 -9.27 -4.70 2.18
CA ALA A 123 -9.25 -3.25 2.22
C ALA A 123 -8.30 -2.65 1.15
N CYS A 124 -7.12 -3.24 0.99
CA CYS A 124 -6.17 -2.80 -0.03
C CYS A 124 -6.69 -3.07 -1.44
N THR A 125 -7.34 -4.21 -1.66
CA THR A 125 -7.98 -4.53 -2.95
C THR A 125 -9.02 -3.46 -3.31
N ALA A 126 -9.87 -3.08 -2.36
CA ALA A 126 -10.86 -2.02 -2.56
C ALA A 126 -10.20 -0.65 -2.82
N LEU A 127 -9.16 -0.29 -2.05
CA LEU A 127 -8.40 0.96 -2.18
C LEU A 127 -7.72 1.08 -3.54
N ILE A 128 -7.06 0.02 -3.98
CA ILE A 128 -6.35 -0.08 -5.26
C ILE A 128 -7.33 0.11 -6.42
N ALA A 129 -8.49 -0.55 -6.36
CA ALA A 129 -9.56 -0.39 -7.34
C ALA A 129 -10.12 1.05 -7.33
N HIS A 130 -10.37 1.63 -6.15
CA HIS A 130 -10.89 2.99 -6.00
C HIS A 130 -9.98 4.05 -6.63
N PHE A 131 -8.66 3.91 -6.50
CA PHE A 131 -7.69 4.83 -7.09
C PHE A 131 -7.23 4.45 -8.51
N GLY A 132 -7.70 3.32 -9.06
CA GLY A 132 -7.37 2.87 -10.42
C GLY A 132 -5.93 2.40 -10.59
N VAL A 133 -5.32 1.86 -9.53
CA VAL A 133 -3.97 1.29 -9.56
C VAL A 133 -4.05 -0.16 -10.03
N ARG A 134 -3.13 -0.59 -10.91
CA ARG A 134 -3.13 -1.95 -11.43
C ARG A 134 -2.21 -2.86 -10.64
N MET A 135 -2.72 -3.99 -10.16
CA MET A 135 -1.86 -5.04 -9.57
C MET A 135 -1.04 -5.75 -10.64
N VAL A 136 0.20 -6.07 -10.28
CA VAL A 136 1.13 -6.87 -11.09
C VAL A 136 1.65 -8.00 -10.24
N ASP A 137 1.34 -9.22 -10.64
CA ASP A 137 2.08 -10.40 -10.18
C ASP A 137 3.28 -10.60 -11.12
N PRO A 138 4.53 -10.42 -10.64
CA PRO A 138 5.69 -10.58 -11.50
C PRO A 138 5.95 -12.05 -11.86
N ALA A 139 5.34 -13.02 -11.16
CA ALA A 139 5.44 -14.43 -11.50
C ALA A 139 4.54 -14.82 -12.70
N THR A 140 3.56 -13.98 -13.04
CA THR A 140 2.62 -14.21 -14.14
C THR A 140 3.02 -13.48 -15.44
N ASN A 141 4.08 -12.66 -15.39
CA ASN A 141 4.66 -12.07 -16.60
C ASN A 141 5.67 -13.06 -17.22
N GLY A 142 5.14 -14.06 -17.92
CA GLY A 142 5.84 -14.82 -18.97
C GLY A 142 5.51 -14.25 -20.34
#